data_AF-A0A7S4SUU1-F1
#
_entry.id   AF-A0A7S4SUU1-F1
#
_cell.length_a   1.000
_cell.length_b   1.000
_cell.length_c   1.000
_cell.angle_alpha   90.00
_cell.angle_beta   90.00
_cell.angle_gamma   90.00
#
_symmetry.space_group_name_H-M   'P 1'
#
loop_
_entity.id
_entity.type
_entity.pdbx_description
1 polymer ?
#
loop_
_entity_poly.entity_id
_entity_poly.type
_entity_poly.pdbx_seq_one_letter_code
_entity_poly.pdbx_strand_id
1 'polypeptide(L)'
;YRWGSSGWECAEGYLGNATEACSTLENCSAPDLALEGCERIVPCAAPVLDECRFNVSSCSPTVAPGDSCVVQCQEPSYAGHPRVARCPEGNTDPLRPADLFTVLPSCDLPCTKQDPDVVPEGYNRSSRVIFGALVEGWECTAGHAGAAALRCSTDTDCKLVHYLEGCLRIEPCGPPLADPCMYDFSRCQALESGTSCNVPCREPYHEGDVGNATCPESNTVLNRPPDLALPSCAVRCPDPWPPPPEYLNASEGWVCADGFSGTASLTCIFNASKGCVAESSLSGCLRQASCRAPDPRVVDPCMYNLTCSPFIYVDGQRTLAPGTGCSISCRAPYVGGSITATCPVENRAENRALVNLHIRLPECVFDAEQCPVVE
;
A
#
# COMPACT_ATOMS: atom_id res chain seq x y z
N TYR A 1 33.65 34.53 -47.49
CA TYR A 1 34.69 33.57 -47.93
C TYR A 1 35.85 34.32 -48.54
N ARG A 2 37.07 33.79 -48.43
CA ARG A 2 38.26 34.25 -49.17
C ARG A 2 39.01 33.04 -49.71
N TRP A 3 39.78 33.21 -50.78
CA TRP A 3 40.55 32.10 -51.38
C TRP A 3 41.96 32.04 -50.76
N GLY A 4 42.24 30.96 -50.03
CA GLY A 4 43.51 30.69 -49.39
C GLY A 4 44.43 29.78 -50.21
N SER A 5 45.54 29.36 -49.62
CA SER A 5 46.53 28.48 -50.28
C SER A 5 46.06 27.04 -50.51
N SER A 6 44.98 26.62 -49.85
CA SER A 6 44.45 25.24 -49.89
C SER A 6 42.96 25.17 -50.30
N GLY A 7 42.37 26.28 -50.76
CA GLY A 7 40.96 26.37 -51.16
C GLY A 7 40.25 27.56 -50.51
N TRP A 8 38.91 27.54 -50.52
CA TRP A 8 38.11 28.54 -49.79
C TRP A 8 38.30 28.41 -48.29
N GLU A 9 38.39 29.56 -47.62
CA GLU A 9 38.41 29.69 -46.16
C GLU A 9 37.43 30.78 -45.72
N CYS A 10 37.08 30.80 -44.44
CA CYS A 10 36.24 31.85 -43.88
C CYS A 10 36.96 33.21 -43.92
N ALA A 11 36.21 34.27 -44.22
CA ALA A 11 36.74 35.62 -44.19
C ALA A 11 36.92 36.11 -42.74
N GLU A 12 37.66 37.19 -42.53
CA GLU A 12 37.80 37.81 -41.21
C GLU A 12 36.41 38.16 -40.64
N GLY A 13 36.18 37.82 -39.36
CA GLY A 13 34.87 37.94 -38.71
C GLY A 13 33.90 36.79 -38.99
N TYR A 14 34.34 35.71 -39.64
CA TYR A 14 33.57 34.48 -39.83
C TYR A 14 34.37 33.27 -39.31
N LEU A 15 33.67 32.30 -38.73
CA LEU A 15 34.24 31.05 -38.24
C LEU A 15 33.54 29.85 -38.91
N GLY A 16 34.29 28.76 -39.07
CA GLY A 16 33.78 27.49 -39.56
C GLY A 16 34.70 26.90 -40.61
N ASN A 17 34.18 25.92 -41.35
CA ASN A 17 34.87 25.30 -42.46
C ASN A 17 34.12 25.64 -43.74
N ALA A 18 34.75 26.41 -44.63
CA ALA A 18 34.17 26.71 -45.92
C ALA A 18 34.03 25.41 -46.74
N THR A 19 32.81 25.07 -47.11
CA THR A 19 32.50 23.90 -47.94
C THR A 19 31.86 24.34 -49.25
N GLU A 20 32.30 23.73 -50.35
CA GLU A 20 31.68 23.90 -51.66
C GLU A 20 30.50 22.93 -51.79
N ALA A 21 29.30 23.47 -52.01
CA ALA A 21 28.10 22.72 -52.30
C ALA A 21 27.63 23.04 -53.72
N CYS A 22 27.64 22.04 -54.60
CA CYS A 22 27.05 22.16 -55.93
C CYS A 22 25.58 21.75 -55.86
N SER A 23 24.67 22.69 -56.11
CA SER A 23 23.25 22.38 -56.25
C SER A 23 22.81 22.57 -57.71
N THR A 24 21.98 21.67 -58.20
CA THR A 24 21.31 21.85 -59.50
C THR A 24 20.03 22.63 -59.27
N LEU A 25 19.92 23.82 -59.87
CA LEU A 25 18.68 24.62 -59.87
C LEU A 25 17.51 23.78 -60.39
N GLU A 26 16.29 24.04 -59.91
CA GLU A 26 15.07 23.26 -60.21
C GLU A 26 14.76 23.09 -61.72
N ASN A 27 15.44 23.83 -62.60
CA ASN A 27 15.30 23.75 -64.06
C ASN A 27 16.48 23.06 -64.79
N CYS A 28 17.39 22.37 -64.09
CA CYS A 28 18.57 21.71 -64.67
C CYS A 28 19.51 22.64 -65.49
N SER A 29 19.34 23.95 -65.37
CA SER A 29 20.29 24.95 -65.83
C SER A 29 21.53 24.94 -64.93
N ALA A 30 22.68 25.26 -65.51
CA ALA A 30 24.05 25.13 -64.99
C ALA A 30 24.22 25.02 -63.45
N PRO A 31 25.10 24.13 -62.95
CA PRO A 31 25.30 23.95 -61.51
C PRO A 31 25.64 25.27 -60.83
N ASP A 32 24.92 25.58 -59.74
CA ASP A 32 25.19 26.74 -58.91
C ASP A 32 26.13 26.32 -57.78
N LEU A 33 27.28 26.99 -57.71
CA LEU A 33 28.29 26.75 -56.68
C LEU A 33 27.95 27.61 -55.48
N ALA A 34 27.37 27.02 -54.44
CA ALA A 34 27.15 27.66 -53.16
C ALA A 34 28.35 27.39 -52.24
N LEU A 35 28.81 28.43 -51.55
CA LEU A 35 29.75 28.27 -50.45
C LEU A 35 28.97 28.31 -49.14
N GLU A 36 29.17 27.29 -48.32
CA GLU A 36 28.51 27.10 -47.04
C GLU A 36 29.53 26.89 -45.91
N GLY A 37 29.06 26.85 -44.67
CA GLY A 37 29.87 26.47 -43.51
C GLY A 37 30.71 27.57 -42.85
N CYS A 38 30.66 28.82 -43.34
CA CYS A 38 31.20 29.98 -42.64
C CYS A 38 30.09 30.82 -42.01
N GLU A 39 30.03 30.85 -40.68
CA GLU A 39 29.09 31.65 -39.92
C GLU A 39 29.75 32.92 -39.38
N ARG A 40 28.99 34.01 -39.27
CA ARG A 40 29.51 35.28 -38.76
C ARG A 40 29.79 35.14 -37.25
N ILE A 41 30.96 35.60 -36.81
CA ILE A 41 31.27 35.73 -35.39
C ILE A 41 30.41 36.87 -34.82
N VAL A 42 29.64 36.58 -33.77
CA VAL A 42 28.68 37.51 -33.15
C VAL A 42 28.92 37.63 -31.64
N PRO A 43 28.64 38.80 -31.03
CA PRO A 43 28.68 38.97 -29.58
C PRO A 43 27.80 37.95 -28.85
N CYS A 44 28.20 37.58 -27.64
CA CYS A 44 27.37 36.79 -26.74
C CYS A 44 26.27 37.65 -26.13
N ALA A 45 25.12 37.02 -25.83
CA ALA A 45 24.08 37.62 -25.02
C ALA A 45 24.58 37.84 -23.57
N ALA A 46 24.04 38.86 -22.89
CA ALA A 46 24.24 39.00 -21.46
C ALA A 46 23.68 37.76 -20.71
N PRO A 47 24.34 37.28 -19.64
CA PRO A 47 23.81 36.18 -18.84
C PRO A 47 22.44 36.52 -18.24
N VAL A 48 21.47 35.62 -18.35
CA VAL A 48 20.15 35.75 -17.71
C VAL A 48 20.24 35.14 -16.32
N LEU A 49 20.32 35.99 -15.30
CA LEU A 49 20.45 35.61 -13.89
C LEU A 49 19.38 36.31 -13.05
N ASP A 50 19.17 35.85 -11.82
CA ASP A 50 18.33 36.51 -10.83
C ASP A 50 18.88 37.92 -10.54
N GLU A 51 18.15 38.95 -10.99
CA GLU A 51 18.52 40.37 -10.87
C GLU A 51 18.66 40.83 -9.42
N CYS A 52 17.99 40.15 -8.48
CA CYS A 52 18.12 40.46 -7.06
C CYS A 52 19.36 39.86 -6.43
N ARG A 53 19.90 38.79 -7.01
CA ARG A 53 21.09 38.11 -6.48
C ARG A 53 22.37 38.53 -7.18
N PHE A 54 22.29 38.83 -8.47
CA PHE A 54 23.46 39.08 -9.32
C PHE A 54 23.34 40.40 -10.06
N ASN A 55 24.39 41.22 -9.95
CA ASN A 55 24.55 42.40 -10.77
C ASN A 55 25.30 42.04 -12.06
N VAL A 56 24.57 42.05 -13.18
CA VAL A 56 25.11 41.80 -14.53
C VAL A 56 25.26 43.07 -15.37
N SER A 57 25.19 44.26 -14.75
CA SER A 57 25.24 45.54 -15.47
C SER A 57 26.48 45.72 -16.35
N SER A 58 27.62 45.12 -15.97
CA SER A 58 28.86 45.18 -16.76
C SER A 58 28.83 44.33 -18.05
N CYS A 59 27.84 43.45 -18.21
CA CYS A 59 27.68 42.55 -19.35
C CYS A 59 26.64 43.06 -20.38
N SER A 60 25.94 44.15 -20.08
CA SER A 60 24.77 44.60 -20.85
C SER A 60 25.13 45.52 -22.03
N PRO A 61 24.48 45.37 -23.20
CA PRO A 61 23.48 44.35 -23.55
C PRO A 61 24.08 43.04 -24.11
N THR A 62 25.35 43.09 -24.54
CA THR A 62 26.07 41.97 -25.18
C THR A 62 27.56 42.05 -24.85
N VAL A 63 28.25 40.91 -24.87
CA VAL A 63 29.70 40.81 -24.66
C VAL A 63 30.38 40.48 -26.00
N ALA A 64 31.34 41.30 -26.44
CA ALA A 64 32.00 41.07 -27.72
C ALA A 64 32.79 39.73 -27.73
N PRO A 65 33.01 39.11 -28.90
CA PRO A 65 33.78 37.86 -28.99
C PRO A 65 35.19 38.02 -28.42
N GLY A 66 35.59 37.13 -27.51
CA GLY A 66 36.87 37.20 -26.80
C GLY A 66 36.89 38.12 -25.57
N ASP A 67 35.92 39.01 -25.45
CA ASP A 67 35.81 39.92 -24.32
C ASP A 67 35.24 39.22 -23.08
N SER A 68 35.32 39.94 -21.96
CA SER A 68 34.86 39.47 -20.67
C SER A 68 34.12 40.57 -19.91
N CYS A 69 33.15 40.18 -19.11
CA CYS A 69 32.42 41.06 -18.20
C CYS A 69 32.43 40.48 -16.78
N VAL A 70 32.16 41.33 -15.78
CA VAL A 70 32.19 40.95 -14.36
C VAL A 70 30.76 40.79 -13.83
N VAL A 71 30.42 39.58 -13.40
CA VAL A 71 29.19 39.29 -12.66
C VAL A 71 29.48 39.42 -11.17
N GLN A 72 28.81 40.36 -10.52
CA GLN A 72 28.98 40.65 -9.09
C GLN A 72 27.73 40.20 -8.32
N CYS A 73 27.86 40.05 -7.00
CA CYS A 73 26.68 39.91 -6.15
C CYS A 73 25.95 41.25 -6.07
N GLN A 74 24.63 41.21 -5.95
CA GLN A 74 23.83 42.43 -5.85
C GLN A 74 23.98 43.04 -4.46
N GLU A 75 24.76 44.12 -4.37
CA GLU A 75 24.88 44.93 -3.15
C GLU A 75 23.63 45.81 -2.94
N PRO A 76 23.26 46.13 -1.69
CA PRO A 76 23.89 45.72 -0.43
C PRO A 76 23.39 44.38 0.12
N SER A 77 22.39 43.77 -0.52
CA SER A 77 21.67 42.60 0.02
C SER A 77 22.50 41.33 0.03
N TYR A 78 23.37 41.13 -0.96
CA TYR A 78 24.23 39.95 -1.07
C TYR A 78 25.71 40.30 -0.96
N ALA A 79 26.47 39.43 -0.31
CA ALA A 79 27.92 39.51 -0.21
C ALA A 79 28.56 38.31 -0.91
N GLY A 80 29.64 38.55 -1.64
CA GLY A 80 30.36 37.49 -2.32
C GLY A 80 31.47 38.02 -3.21
N HIS A 81 32.31 37.12 -3.70
CA HIS A 81 33.40 37.49 -4.60
C HIS A 81 32.89 37.51 -6.05
N PRO A 82 33.20 38.58 -6.81
CA PRO A 82 32.76 38.67 -8.20
C PRO A 82 33.43 37.61 -9.08
N ARG A 83 32.78 37.25 -10.18
CA ARG A 83 33.30 36.31 -11.18
C ARG A 83 33.29 36.95 -12.56
N VAL A 84 34.13 36.43 -13.44
CA VAL A 84 34.27 36.92 -14.82
C VAL A 84 33.56 35.96 -15.76
N ALA A 85 32.61 36.47 -16.55
CA ALA A 85 32.02 35.77 -17.68
C ALA A 85 32.78 36.14 -18.95
N ARG A 86 33.00 35.18 -19.85
CA ARG A 86 33.77 35.38 -21.10
C ARG A 86 32.96 34.95 -22.30
N CYS A 87 32.96 35.78 -23.34
CA CYS A 87 32.41 35.35 -24.62
C CYS A 87 33.50 34.61 -25.41
N PRO A 88 33.27 33.38 -25.91
CA PRO A 88 34.23 32.72 -26.79
C PRO A 88 34.58 33.59 -28.00
N GLU A 89 35.86 33.64 -28.37
CA GLU A 89 36.33 34.37 -29.57
C GLU A 89 35.63 33.89 -30.85
N GLY A 90 35.21 32.63 -30.88
CA GLY A 90 34.55 31.98 -32.00
C GLY A 90 33.03 31.84 -31.87
N ASN A 91 32.36 32.70 -31.10
CA ASN A 91 30.91 32.57 -30.95
C ASN A 91 30.16 32.93 -32.26
N THR A 92 29.33 32.01 -32.77
CA THR A 92 28.49 32.24 -33.96
C THR A 92 26.99 32.27 -33.63
N ASP A 93 26.61 32.01 -32.37
CA ASP A 93 25.22 32.02 -31.89
C ASP A 93 24.92 33.31 -31.09
N PRO A 94 24.04 34.21 -31.58
CA PRO A 94 23.71 35.45 -30.89
C PRO A 94 22.90 35.24 -29.60
N LEU A 95 22.31 34.06 -29.38
CA LEU A 95 21.57 33.72 -28.17
C LEU A 95 22.45 33.06 -27.10
N ARG A 96 23.70 32.71 -27.44
CA ARG A 96 24.63 32.12 -26.49
C ARG A 96 25.00 33.15 -25.42
N PRO A 97 24.72 32.89 -24.12
CA PRO A 97 25.16 33.77 -23.05
C PRO A 97 26.69 33.69 -22.87
N ALA A 98 27.31 34.76 -22.37
CA ALA A 98 28.72 34.72 -22.00
C ALA A 98 28.99 33.60 -20.97
N ASP A 99 30.02 32.79 -21.22
CA ASP A 99 30.33 31.59 -20.44
C ASP A 99 30.88 31.98 -19.05
N LEU A 100 30.22 31.51 -18.00
CA LEU A 100 30.75 31.53 -16.65
C LEU A 100 31.64 30.29 -16.47
N PHE A 101 32.95 30.51 -16.47
CA PHE A 101 33.97 29.49 -16.73
C PHE A 101 34.00 28.28 -15.78
N THR A 102 33.17 28.19 -14.72
CA THR A 102 32.97 26.94 -13.94
C THR A 102 31.94 27.04 -12.80
N VAL A 103 31.72 28.21 -12.18
CA VAL A 103 30.73 28.38 -11.09
C VAL A 103 30.26 29.85 -11.03
N LEU A 104 28.97 30.05 -10.74
CA LEU A 104 28.42 31.36 -10.36
C LEU A 104 29.15 31.94 -9.14
N PRO A 105 29.19 33.29 -8.95
CA PRO A 105 29.70 33.84 -7.71
C PRO A 105 28.89 33.31 -6.53
N SER A 106 29.58 32.94 -5.43
CA SER A 106 28.92 32.54 -4.18
C SER A 106 28.37 33.80 -3.53
N CYS A 107 27.13 34.14 -3.87
CA CYS A 107 26.41 35.26 -3.28
C CYS A 107 25.63 34.75 -2.08
N ASP A 108 26.18 35.02 -0.91
CA ASP A 108 25.59 34.70 0.38
C ASP A 108 24.76 35.90 0.84
N LEU A 109 23.60 35.62 1.41
CA LEU A 109 22.73 36.65 1.98
C LEU A 109 23.12 36.81 3.46
N PRO A 110 23.86 37.85 3.86
CA PRO A 110 24.19 38.08 5.26
C PRO A 110 22.91 38.46 6.02
N CYS A 111 22.17 37.46 6.52
CA CYS A 111 21.08 37.72 7.44
C CYS A 111 21.69 38.34 8.70
N THR A 112 21.55 39.65 8.85
CA THR A 112 21.84 40.31 10.12
C THR A 112 20.83 39.81 11.14
N LYS A 113 21.19 39.85 12.44
CA LYS A 113 20.26 39.52 13.52
C LYS A 113 19.30 40.70 13.76
N GLN A 114 18.58 41.10 12.71
CA GLN A 114 17.57 42.14 12.79
C GLN A 114 16.19 41.48 12.91
N ASP A 115 15.36 42.01 13.79
CA ASP A 115 13.99 41.52 13.95
C ASP A 115 13.17 41.85 12.70
N PRO A 116 12.18 41.01 12.34
CA PRO A 116 11.25 41.32 11.27
C PRO A 116 10.40 42.54 11.63
N ASP A 117 10.06 43.36 10.63
CA ASP A 117 9.20 44.55 10.83
C ASP A 117 7.79 44.18 11.31
N VAL A 118 7.32 42.99 10.91
CA VAL A 118 6.04 42.42 11.32
C VAL A 118 6.30 41.06 11.93
N VAL A 119 5.94 40.89 13.19
CA VAL A 119 6.00 39.61 13.89
C VAL A 119 4.68 38.87 13.63
N PRO A 120 4.68 37.72 12.94
CA PRO A 120 3.46 36.93 12.74
C PRO A 120 2.89 36.43 14.07
N GLU A 121 1.59 36.08 14.07
CA GLU A 121 1.01 35.35 15.20
C GLU A 121 1.75 34.02 15.41
N GLY A 122 1.84 33.59 16.68
CA GLY A 122 2.50 32.32 17.01
C GLY A 122 3.95 32.46 17.49
N TYR A 123 4.52 33.67 17.45
CA TYR A 123 5.91 33.92 17.82
C TYR A 123 6.01 34.86 19.02
N ASN A 124 6.92 34.54 19.94
CA ASN A 124 7.30 35.44 21.01
C ASN A 124 8.82 35.51 21.11
N ARG A 125 9.33 36.69 21.46
CA ARG A 125 10.75 36.88 21.72
C ARG A 125 11.06 36.37 23.12
N SER A 126 12.01 35.47 23.23
CA SER A 126 12.44 34.91 24.50
C SER A 126 13.94 35.09 24.71
N SER A 127 14.32 35.30 25.96
CA SER A 127 15.71 35.36 26.38
C SER A 127 15.95 34.23 27.35
N ARG A 128 16.78 33.25 26.97
CA ARG A 128 17.08 32.07 27.78
C ARG A 128 18.54 32.09 28.19
N VAL A 129 18.85 31.73 29.43
CA VAL A 129 20.25 31.58 29.89
C VAL A 129 20.69 30.16 29.60
N ILE A 130 21.58 29.99 28.62
CA ILE A 130 22.14 28.69 28.23
C ILE A 130 23.64 28.72 28.59
N PHE A 131 24.07 27.84 29.50
CA PHE A 131 25.45 27.78 30.02
C PHE A 131 25.97 29.12 30.58
N GLY A 132 25.10 29.91 31.21
CA GLY A 132 25.46 31.21 31.78
C GLY A 132 25.53 32.36 30.78
N ALA A 133 25.28 32.12 29.49
CA ALA A 133 25.14 33.16 28.47
C ALA A 133 23.65 33.45 28.17
N LEU A 134 23.29 34.73 28.09
CA LEU A 134 21.96 35.14 27.65
C LEU A 134 21.87 34.95 26.13
N VAL A 135 21.00 34.04 25.70
CA VAL A 135 20.70 33.81 24.28
C VAL A 135 19.33 34.39 24.00
N GLU A 136 19.28 35.43 23.18
CA GLU A 136 18.03 35.95 22.62
C GLU A 136 17.63 35.13 21.41
N GLY A 137 16.35 34.77 21.33
CA GLY A 137 15.79 34.02 20.22
C GLY A 137 14.28 34.11 20.15
N TRP A 138 13.73 33.47 19.13
CA TRP A 138 12.29 33.34 18.95
C TRP A 138 11.83 32.00 19.50
N GLU A 139 10.64 31.95 20.07
CA GLU A 139 9.96 30.71 20.47
C GLU A 139 8.50 30.75 20.04
N CYS A 140 7.87 29.56 19.95
CA CYS A 140 6.46 29.47 19.64
C CYS A 140 5.62 29.85 20.87
N THR A 141 4.55 30.63 20.65
CA THR A 141 3.59 30.98 21.71
C THR A 141 2.67 29.82 22.06
N ALA A 142 1.93 29.96 23.16
CA ALA A 142 0.86 29.02 23.51
C ALA A 142 -0.13 28.84 22.34
N GLY A 143 -0.50 27.59 22.05
CA GLY A 143 -1.31 27.25 20.88
C GLY A 143 -0.54 27.08 19.57
N HIS A 144 0.80 27.22 19.59
CA HIS A 144 1.67 26.96 18.45
C HIS A 144 2.79 25.98 18.85
N ALA A 145 3.26 25.19 17.90
CA ALA A 145 4.34 24.24 18.09
C ALA A 145 5.31 24.25 16.90
N GLY A 146 6.53 23.78 17.15
CA GLY A 146 7.61 23.68 16.18
C GLY A 146 8.89 24.37 16.64
N ALA A 147 9.73 24.75 15.70
CA ALA A 147 11.01 25.41 15.95
C ALA A 147 11.02 26.77 15.28
N ALA A 148 10.88 27.83 16.07
CA ALA A 148 10.94 29.20 15.56
C ALA A 148 12.30 29.47 14.92
N ALA A 149 12.29 29.91 13.67
CA ALA A 149 13.49 30.29 12.94
C ALA A 149 13.32 31.68 12.33
N LEU A 150 14.32 32.53 12.54
CA LEU A 150 14.45 33.78 11.81
C LEU A 150 15.15 33.50 10.49
N ARG A 151 14.49 33.84 9.38
CA ARG A 151 15.02 33.76 8.02
C ARG A 151 15.06 35.14 7.41
N CYS A 152 15.84 35.26 6.33
CA CYS A 152 15.83 36.43 5.50
C CYS A 152 15.78 36.03 4.02
N SER A 153 15.14 36.87 3.21
CA SER A 153 15.07 36.76 1.75
C SER A 153 15.02 38.16 1.15
N THR A 154 15.12 38.27 -0.17
CA THR A 154 14.86 39.54 -0.87
C THR A 154 13.42 39.62 -1.37
N ASP A 155 12.81 40.81 -1.31
CA ASP A 155 11.51 41.09 -1.92
C ASP A 155 11.62 41.36 -3.43
N THR A 156 10.52 41.80 -4.06
CA THR A 156 10.49 42.16 -5.49
C THR A 156 11.32 43.39 -5.84
N ASP A 157 11.68 44.22 -4.86
CA ASP A 157 12.58 45.37 -5.01
C ASP A 157 14.03 45.00 -4.66
N CYS A 158 14.33 43.71 -4.49
CA CYS A 158 15.62 43.18 -4.07
C CYS A 158 16.09 43.67 -2.69
N LYS A 159 15.18 44.15 -1.85
CA LYS A 159 15.46 44.59 -0.48
C LYS A 159 15.44 43.39 0.45
N LEU A 160 16.39 43.36 1.38
CA LEU A 160 16.45 42.34 2.42
C LEU A 160 15.24 42.45 3.36
N VAL A 161 14.47 41.37 3.47
CA VAL A 161 13.32 41.24 4.38
C VAL A 161 13.56 40.06 5.30
N HIS A 162 13.31 40.29 6.60
CA HIS A 162 13.35 39.25 7.62
C HIS A 162 11.95 38.70 7.86
N TYR A 163 11.83 37.40 8.08
CA TYR A 163 10.56 36.76 8.43
C TYR A 163 10.79 35.58 9.37
N LEU A 164 9.74 35.22 10.09
CA LEU A 164 9.75 34.09 11.01
C LEU A 164 9.02 32.90 10.39
N GLU A 165 9.58 31.72 10.58
CA GLU A 165 8.97 30.45 10.17
C GLU A 165 9.10 29.39 11.27
N GLY A 166 8.36 28.29 11.10
CA GLY A 166 8.51 27.09 11.91
C GLY A 166 7.62 26.99 13.14
N CYS A 167 6.92 28.05 13.56
CA CYS A 167 5.81 27.94 14.52
C CYS A 167 4.49 27.81 13.78
N LEU A 168 3.87 26.64 13.90
CA LEU A 168 2.58 26.33 13.30
C LEU A 168 1.54 26.20 14.40
N ARG A 169 0.29 26.56 14.07
CA ARG A 169 -0.82 26.41 15.00
C ARG A 169 -0.98 24.94 15.39
N ILE A 170 -1.22 24.71 16.68
CA ILE A 170 -1.55 23.39 17.21
C ILE A 170 -3.00 23.07 16.80
N GLU A 171 -3.19 21.93 16.17
CA GLU A 171 -4.47 21.45 15.65
C GLU A 171 -4.97 20.24 16.45
N PRO A 172 -6.28 20.12 16.69
CA PRO A 172 -6.84 18.90 17.28
C PRO A 172 -6.65 17.71 16.34
N CYS A 173 -6.64 16.51 16.91
CA CYS A 173 -6.59 15.29 16.12
C CYS A 173 -7.94 15.03 15.43
N GLY A 174 -7.86 14.43 14.24
CA GLY A 174 -9.01 13.87 13.53
C GLY A 174 -9.56 12.61 14.21
N PRO A 175 -10.58 11.97 13.62
CA PRO A 175 -11.12 10.73 14.15
C PRO A 175 -10.08 9.58 14.09
N PRO A 176 -10.11 8.63 15.04
CA PRO A 176 -9.34 7.39 14.98
C PRO A 176 -9.57 6.58 13.68
N LEU A 177 -8.50 5.97 13.16
CA LEU A 177 -8.56 5.07 11.99
C LEU A 177 -8.45 3.61 12.44
N ALA A 178 -9.53 3.05 12.99
CA ALA A 178 -9.66 1.62 13.28
C ALA A 178 -11.11 1.17 13.09
N ASP A 179 -11.37 -0.14 13.19
CA ASP A 179 -12.70 -0.71 12.98
C ASP A 179 -13.71 -0.17 14.01
N PRO A 180 -14.69 0.68 13.60
CA PRO A 180 -15.68 1.25 14.51
C PRO A 180 -16.71 0.23 14.99
N CYS A 181 -16.71 -0.99 14.43
CA CYS A 181 -17.51 -2.11 14.91
C CYS A 181 -16.83 -2.84 16.07
N MET A 182 -15.50 -2.82 16.15
CA MET A 182 -14.75 -3.50 17.20
C MET A 182 -14.47 -2.58 18.39
N TYR A 183 -14.24 -1.29 18.14
CA TYR A 183 -13.85 -0.32 19.16
C TYR A 183 -14.87 0.81 19.27
N ASP A 184 -15.13 1.25 20.50
CA ASP A 184 -15.99 2.40 20.76
C ASP A 184 -15.17 3.69 20.83
N PHE A 185 -15.28 4.51 19.78
CA PHE A 185 -14.64 5.82 19.68
C PHE A 185 -15.56 6.99 20.03
N SER A 186 -16.72 6.73 20.65
CA SER A 186 -17.70 7.76 21.01
C SER A 186 -17.10 8.91 21.84
N ARG A 187 -16.09 8.61 22.67
CA ARG A 187 -15.39 9.59 23.52
C ARG A 187 -14.14 10.21 22.88
N CYS A 188 -13.83 9.83 21.65
CA CYS A 188 -12.59 10.18 20.96
C CYS A 188 -12.82 11.04 19.72
N GLN A 189 -13.98 11.70 19.64
CA GLN A 189 -14.32 12.61 18.56
C GLN A 189 -13.66 13.97 18.84
N ALA A 190 -12.70 14.35 17.99
CA ALA A 190 -11.96 15.62 18.07
C ALA A 190 -11.16 15.81 19.38
N LEU A 191 -10.14 14.96 19.59
CA LEU A 191 -9.21 15.14 20.71
C LEU A 191 -8.41 16.42 20.57
N GLU A 192 -8.42 17.26 21.61
CA GLU A 192 -7.50 18.38 21.71
C GLU A 192 -6.05 17.88 21.79
N SER A 193 -5.12 18.67 21.29
CA SER A 193 -3.70 18.36 21.33
C SER A 193 -3.21 18.07 22.76
N GLY A 194 -2.46 16.99 22.95
CA GLY A 194 -1.95 16.56 24.26
C GLY A 194 -2.95 15.81 25.13
N THR A 195 -4.19 15.65 24.69
CA THR A 195 -5.22 14.92 25.42
C THR A 195 -5.33 13.47 24.97
N SER A 196 -5.96 12.64 25.81
CA SER A 196 -6.23 11.24 25.52
C SER A 196 -7.67 10.87 25.88
N CYS A 197 -8.23 9.89 25.19
CA CYS A 197 -9.49 9.25 25.54
C CYS A 197 -9.32 7.74 25.67
N ASN A 198 -10.21 7.14 26.44
CA ASN A 198 -10.32 5.70 26.59
C ASN A 198 -11.10 5.11 25.40
N VAL A 199 -10.60 3.98 24.88
CA VAL A 199 -11.16 3.22 23.77
C VAL A 199 -11.51 1.82 24.27
N PRO A 200 -12.74 1.60 24.78
CA PRO A 200 -13.17 0.26 25.14
C PRO A 200 -13.54 -0.55 23.88
N CYS A 201 -13.56 -1.88 24.04
CA CYS A 201 -14.19 -2.75 23.06
C CYS A 201 -15.69 -2.43 22.97
N ARG A 202 -16.23 -2.46 21.75
CA ARG A 202 -17.65 -2.25 21.49
C ARG A 202 -18.39 -3.58 21.60
N GLU A 203 -19.61 -3.59 22.16
CA GLU A 203 -20.47 -4.78 22.16
C GLU A 203 -20.65 -5.32 20.72
N PRO A 204 -20.50 -6.64 20.49
CA PRO A 204 -20.40 -7.77 21.44
C PRO A 204 -18.98 -8.20 21.83
N TYR A 205 -17.97 -7.38 21.56
CA TYR A 205 -16.62 -7.59 22.05
C TYR A 205 -16.54 -7.13 23.51
N HIS A 206 -16.53 -8.07 24.46
CA HIS A 206 -16.56 -7.77 25.89
C HIS A 206 -15.30 -8.20 26.64
N GLU A 207 -14.46 -9.00 26.00
CA GLU A 207 -13.22 -9.49 26.59
C GLU A 207 -12.09 -8.58 26.15
N GLY A 208 -11.57 -7.76 27.08
CA GLY A 208 -10.45 -6.86 26.85
C GLY A 208 -10.28 -5.80 27.93
N ASP A 209 -9.05 -5.32 28.08
CA ASP A 209 -8.78 -4.09 28.83
C ASP A 209 -9.32 -2.85 28.08
N VAL A 210 -9.18 -1.67 28.67
CA VAL A 210 -9.50 -0.40 28.00
C VAL A 210 -8.23 0.11 27.32
N GLY A 211 -8.27 0.31 26.01
CA GLY A 211 -7.18 0.96 25.29
C GLY A 211 -7.26 2.48 25.38
N ASN A 212 -6.30 3.17 24.78
CA ASN A 212 -6.24 4.63 24.74
C ASN A 212 -5.98 5.15 23.33
N ALA A 213 -6.57 6.29 23.00
CA ALA A 213 -6.18 7.10 21.86
C ALA A 213 -5.60 8.42 22.39
N THR A 214 -4.42 8.82 21.92
CA THR A 214 -3.71 10.00 22.40
C THR A 214 -3.42 10.95 21.23
N CYS A 215 -3.76 12.23 21.39
CA CYS A 215 -3.34 13.26 20.45
C CYS A 215 -2.01 13.87 20.90
N PRO A 216 -0.96 13.91 20.06
CA PRO A 216 0.31 14.51 20.44
C PRO A 216 0.17 15.99 20.79
N GLU A 217 0.83 16.46 21.86
CA GLU A 217 0.76 17.85 22.35
C GLU A 217 1.21 18.89 21.32
N SER A 218 2.11 18.51 20.41
CA SER A 218 2.64 19.35 19.34
C SER A 218 2.05 19.01 17.97
N ASN A 219 0.81 18.51 17.92
CA ASN A 219 0.18 18.23 16.63
C ASN A 219 -0.08 19.51 15.85
N THR A 220 0.63 19.73 14.75
CA THR A 220 0.43 20.87 13.83
C THR A 220 -0.24 20.44 12.52
N VAL A 221 -0.71 19.19 12.44
CA VAL A 221 -1.29 18.60 11.22
C VAL A 221 -2.79 18.46 11.42
N LEU A 222 -3.55 19.22 10.62
CA LEU A 222 -5.00 19.17 10.63
C LEU A 222 -5.50 17.75 10.29
N ASN A 223 -6.47 17.25 11.07
CA ASN A 223 -7.08 15.92 10.91
C ASN A 223 -6.10 14.73 11.03
N ARG A 224 -4.92 14.90 11.63
CA ARG A 224 -4.06 13.76 11.97
C ARG A 224 -4.81 12.80 12.90
N PRO A 225 -4.89 11.48 12.61
CA PRO A 225 -5.51 10.54 13.53
C PRO A 225 -4.69 10.44 14.83
N PRO A 226 -5.33 10.22 15.99
CA PRO A 226 -4.62 10.04 17.24
C PRO A 226 -3.81 8.74 17.23
N ASP A 227 -2.76 8.71 18.04
CA ASP A 227 -1.95 7.51 18.24
C ASP A 227 -2.75 6.51 19.09
N LEU A 228 -2.93 5.29 18.58
CA LEU A 228 -3.82 4.28 19.16
C LEU A 228 -3.03 3.19 19.89
N ALA A 229 -3.38 2.95 21.16
CA ALA A 229 -3.01 1.79 21.94
C ALA A 229 -4.28 0.96 22.21
N LEU A 230 -4.67 0.13 21.23
CA LEU A 230 -5.93 -0.61 21.24
C LEU A 230 -5.87 -1.83 22.18
N PRO A 231 -6.97 -2.18 22.87
CA PRO A 231 -7.02 -3.39 23.68
C PRO A 231 -7.23 -4.64 22.81
N SER A 232 -6.97 -5.81 23.38
CA SER A 232 -7.36 -7.07 22.74
C SER A 232 -8.86 -7.27 22.93
N CYS A 233 -9.63 -7.25 21.84
CA CYS A 233 -11.07 -7.45 21.86
C CYS A 233 -11.43 -8.84 21.31
N ALA A 234 -11.95 -9.73 22.17
CA ALA A 234 -12.50 -11.01 21.73
C ALA A 234 -14.04 -10.98 21.76
N VAL A 235 -14.65 -11.59 20.74
CA VAL A 235 -16.10 -11.72 20.63
C VAL A 235 -16.58 -13.00 21.31
N ARG A 236 -17.66 -12.87 22.08
CA ARG A 236 -18.49 -14.00 22.46
C ARG A 236 -19.75 -14.01 21.60
N CYS A 237 -19.85 -14.98 20.69
CA CYS A 237 -21.02 -15.10 19.82
C CYS A 237 -22.27 -15.41 20.66
N PRO A 238 -23.39 -14.69 20.46
CA PRO A 238 -24.64 -15.09 21.06
C PRO A 238 -25.07 -16.43 20.44
N ASP A 239 -25.53 -17.34 21.30
CA ASP A 239 -26.09 -18.60 20.86
C ASP A 239 -27.34 -18.35 19.98
N PRO A 240 -27.42 -18.93 18.76
CA PRO A 240 -28.59 -18.74 17.90
C PRO A 240 -29.86 -19.25 18.59
N TRP A 241 -30.91 -18.43 18.58
CA TRP A 241 -32.21 -18.77 19.15
C TRP A 241 -33.35 -18.52 18.16
N PRO A 242 -34.17 -19.54 17.82
CA PRO A 242 -34.04 -20.94 18.23
C PRO A 242 -32.80 -21.62 17.59
N PRO A 243 -32.24 -22.67 18.22
CA PRO A 243 -31.17 -23.45 17.61
C PRO A 243 -31.66 -24.03 16.27
N PRO A 244 -30.85 -23.97 15.20
CA PRO A 244 -31.20 -24.65 13.96
C PRO A 244 -31.35 -26.16 14.21
N PRO A 245 -32.28 -26.86 13.54
CA PRO A 245 -32.65 -28.23 13.86
C PRO A 245 -31.51 -29.25 13.69
N GLU A 246 -30.44 -28.88 12.98
CA GLU A 246 -29.25 -29.71 12.78
C GLU A 246 -28.27 -29.71 13.96
N TYR A 247 -28.49 -28.83 14.94
CA TYR A 247 -27.57 -28.59 16.06
C TYR A 247 -28.29 -28.70 17.40
N LEU A 248 -27.56 -29.16 18.41
CA LEU A 248 -27.98 -29.18 19.81
C LEU A 248 -26.95 -28.42 20.65
N ASN A 249 -27.43 -27.61 21.61
CA ASN A 249 -26.56 -26.91 22.55
C ASN A 249 -26.30 -27.82 23.76
N ALA A 250 -25.10 -28.35 23.89
CA ALA A 250 -24.67 -29.19 25.00
C ALA A 250 -23.84 -28.36 26.01
N SER A 251 -23.57 -28.92 27.20
CA SER A 251 -22.83 -28.22 28.27
C SER A 251 -21.41 -27.80 27.89
N GLU A 252 -20.79 -28.48 26.93
CA GLU A 252 -19.42 -28.21 26.45
C GLU A 252 -19.41 -27.48 25.09
N GLY A 253 -20.57 -27.06 24.59
CA GLY A 253 -20.72 -26.34 23.32
C GLY A 253 -21.72 -27.01 22.37
N TRP A 254 -21.72 -26.53 21.13
CA TRP A 254 -22.60 -27.03 20.08
C TRP A 254 -22.18 -28.42 19.62
N VAL A 255 -23.15 -29.31 19.44
CA VAL A 255 -22.97 -30.66 18.87
C VAL A 255 -24.00 -30.89 17.77
N CYS A 256 -23.78 -31.88 16.91
CA CYS A 256 -24.75 -32.22 15.89
C CYS A 256 -25.98 -32.92 16.49
N ALA A 257 -27.17 -32.56 16.01
CA ALA A 257 -28.41 -33.19 16.39
C ALA A 257 -28.51 -34.64 15.88
N ASP A 258 -29.49 -35.39 16.40
CA ASP A 258 -29.74 -36.77 15.96
C ASP A 258 -29.98 -36.83 14.44
N GLY A 259 -29.27 -37.74 13.77
CA GLY A 259 -29.29 -37.86 12.30
C GLY A 259 -28.33 -36.92 11.56
N PHE A 260 -27.52 -36.14 12.28
CA PHE A 260 -26.45 -35.31 11.75
C PHE A 260 -25.09 -35.78 12.28
N SER A 261 -24.03 -35.59 11.49
CA SER A 261 -22.65 -35.89 11.88
C SER A 261 -21.73 -34.79 11.41
N GLY A 262 -20.66 -34.52 12.16
CA GLY A 262 -19.97 -33.26 12.00
C GLY A 262 -19.11 -32.87 13.18
N THR A 263 -18.40 -31.77 13.00
CA THR A 263 -17.87 -30.97 14.10
C THR A 263 -18.63 -29.66 14.03
N ALA A 264 -19.55 -29.42 14.98
CA ALA A 264 -20.27 -28.17 15.02
C ALA A 264 -19.30 -27.03 15.29
N SER A 265 -19.36 -25.99 14.48
CA SER A 265 -18.53 -24.79 14.61
C SER A 265 -19.42 -23.56 14.60
N LEU A 266 -19.34 -22.78 15.67
CA LEU A 266 -20.00 -21.49 15.80
C LEU A 266 -19.06 -20.39 15.35
N THR A 267 -19.43 -19.65 14.31
CA THR A 267 -18.70 -18.48 13.84
C THR A 267 -19.56 -17.23 14.00
N CYS A 268 -18.92 -16.10 14.30
CA CYS A 268 -19.56 -14.79 14.30
C CYS A 268 -19.35 -14.12 12.95
N ILE A 269 -20.42 -13.72 12.31
CA ILE A 269 -20.39 -12.89 11.10
C ILE A 269 -20.80 -11.48 11.50
N PHE A 270 -19.93 -10.51 11.24
CA PHE A 270 -20.21 -9.11 11.53
C PHE A 270 -20.67 -8.39 10.27
N ASN A 271 -21.84 -7.76 10.36
CA ASN A 271 -22.35 -6.96 9.26
C ASN A 271 -22.20 -5.47 9.58
N ALA A 272 -21.13 -4.86 9.07
CA ALA A 272 -20.87 -3.43 9.23
C ALA A 272 -22.03 -2.57 8.67
N SER A 273 -22.66 -3.01 7.58
CA SER A 273 -23.79 -2.32 6.96
C SER A 273 -25.08 -2.35 7.79
N LYS A 274 -25.22 -3.30 8.72
CA LYS A 274 -26.36 -3.40 9.65
C LYS A 274 -26.05 -2.82 11.04
N GLY A 275 -25.07 -1.91 11.14
CA GLY A 275 -24.74 -1.28 12.41
C GLY A 275 -23.93 -2.16 13.37
N CYS A 276 -23.01 -2.96 12.82
CA CYS A 276 -22.07 -3.79 13.59
C CYS A 276 -22.74 -4.88 14.44
N VAL A 277 -23.90 -5.36 14.01
CA VAL A 277 -24.58 -6.48 14.65
C VAL A 277 -23.81 -7.78 14.35
N ALA A 278 -23.48 -8.54 15.39
CA ALA A 278 -22.96 -9.89 15.24
C ALA A 278 -24.11 -10.87 15.01
N GLU A 279 -23.99 -11.66 13.95
CA GLU A 279 -24.90 -12.76 13.65
C GLU A 279 -24.13 -14.06 13.82
N SER A 280 -24.65 -14.97 14.66
CA SER A 280 -24.06 -16.29 14.81
C SER A 280 -24.42 -17.18 13.62
N SER A 281 -23.42 -17.90 13.12
CA SER A 281 -23.59 -18.90 12.07
C SER A 281 -23.03 -20.22 12.58
N LEU A 282 -23.89 -21.24 12.60
CA LEU A 282 -23.50 -22.61 12.89
C LEU A 282 -23.20 -23.35 11.60
N SER A 283 -22.08 -24.05 11.59
CA SER A 283 -21.62 -24.84 10.44
C SER A 283 -21.04 -26.18 10.88
N GLY A 284 -20.83 -27.09 9.94
CA GLY A 284 -20.09 -28.34 10.15
C GLY A 284 -20.93 -29.57 10.51
N CYS A 285 -22.23 -29.42 10.84
CA CYS A 285 -23.15 -30.55 10.98
C CYS A 285 -23.88 -30.82 9.66
N LEU A 286 -23.63 -32.01 9.09
CA LEU A 286 -24.25 -32.46 7.85
C LEU A 286 -25.15 -33.66 8.13
N ARG A 287 -26.23 -33.80 7.36
CA ARG A 287 -27.09 -34.99 7.45
C ARG A 287 -26.25 -36.24 7.27
N GLN A 288 -26.44 -37.22 8.16
CA GLN A 288 -25.86 -38.53 7.99
C GLN A 288 -26.48 -39.19 6.75
N ALA A 289 -25.61 -39.69 5.87
CA ALA A 289 -26.01 -40.39 4.67
C ALA A 289 -26.18 -41.88 4.98
N SER A 290 -27.27 -42.46 4.50
CA SER A 290 -27.39 -43.92 4.53
C SER A 290 -26.38 -44.52 3.55
N CYS A 291 -25.79 -45.66 3.91
CA CYS A 291 -24.93 -46.38 2.98
C CYS A 291 -25.79 -47.17 2.00
N ARG A 292 -25.40 -47.22 0.73
CA ARG A 292 -26.03 -48.14 -0.21
C ARG A 292 -25.73 -49.57 0.25
N ALA A 293 -26.77 -50.38 0.42
CA ALA A 293 -26.58 -51.79 0.71
C ALA A 293 -25.83 -52.47 -0.44
N PRO A 294 -25.07 -53.55 -0.19
CA PRO A 294 -24.38 -54.29 -1.24
C PRO A 294 -25.38 -54.67 -2.34
N ASP A 295 -25.08 -54.35 -3.61
CA ASP A 295 -25.94 -54.77 -4.72
C ASP A 295 -25.85 -56.31 -4.83
N PRO A 296 -26.97 -57.04 -4.71
CA PRO A 296 -26.96 -58.51 -4.80
C PRO A 296 -26.53 -59.03 -6.18
N ARG A 297 -26.36 -58.16 -7.19
CA ARG A 297 -25.75 -58.51 -8.49
C ARG A 297 -24.23 -58.46 -8.47
N VAL A 298 -23.63 -57.78 -7.50
CA VAL A 298 -22.17 -57.68 -7.32
C VAL A 298 -21.67 -58.76 -6.36
N VAL A 299 -22.49 -59.14 -5.38
CA VAL A 299 -22.21 -60.27 -4.49
C VAL A 299 -22.94 -61.50 -5.03
N ASP A 300 -22.21 -62.49 -5.53
CA ASP A 300 -22.80 -63.71 -6.09
C ASP A 300 -23.69 -64.41 -5.04
N PRO A 301 -25.02 -64.46 -5.23
CA PRO A 301 -25.95 -65.04 -4.26
C PRO A 301 -25.80 -66.56 -4.13
N CYS A 302 -25.08 -67.22 -5.05
CA CYS A 302 -24.75 -68.64 -4.98
C CYS A 302 -23.54 -68.90 -4.07
N MET A 303 -22.64 -67.93 -3.94
CA MET A 303 -21.38 -68.07 -3.19
C MET A 303 -21.44 -67.47 -1.78
N TYR A 304 -22.26 -66.43 -1.56
CA TYR A 304 -22.31 -65.71 -0.29
C TYR A 304 -23.73 -65.62 0.28
N ASN A 305 -23.84 -65.76 1.60
CA ASN A 305 -25.00 -65.39 2.39
C ASN A 305 -24.82 -63.94 2.88
N LEU A 306 -25.72 -63.06 2.46
CA LEU A 306 -25.75 -61.66 2.89
C LEU A 306 -26.90 -61.45 3.88
N THR A 307 -26.58 -61.10 5.12
CA THR A 307 -27.56 -60.75 6.15
C THR A 307 -27.28 -59.35 6.66
N CYS A 308 -28.13 -58.38 6.29
CA CYS A 308 -28.07 -57.03 6.85
C CYS A 308 -29.32 -56.75 7.68
N SER A 309 -29.15 -56.04 8.78
CA SER A 309 -30.26 -55.67 9.65
C SER A 309 -29.91 -54.40 10.43
N PRO A 310 -30.84 -53.41 10.53
CA PRO A 310 -32.07 -53.25 9.74
C PRO A 310 -31.81 -52.66 8.35
N PHE A 311 -32.63 -53.02 7.35
CA PHE A 311 -32.70 -52.31 6.08
C PHE A 311 -33.73 -51.18 6.15
N ILE A 312 -33.41 -50.05 5.51
CA ILE A 312 -34.40 -49.01 5.21
C ILE A 312 -34.41 -48.74 3.70
N TYR A 313 -35.59 -48.40 3.16
CA TYR A 313 -35.75 -48.04 1.75
C TYR A 313 -35.74 -46.52 1.61
N VAL A 314 -34.75 -46.00 0.90
CA VAL A 314 -34.66 -44.58 0.54
C VAL A 314 -34.72 -44.51 -0.98
N ASP A 315 -35.71 -43.80 -1.53
CA ASP A 315 -35.95 -43.65 -2.98
C ASP A 315 -35.97 -44.98 -3.76
N GLY A 316 -36.56 -46.03 -3.16
CA GLY A 316 -36.67 -47.36 -3.76
C GLY A 316 -35.39 -48.20 -3.73
N GLN A 317 -34.30 -47.70 -3.13
CA GLN A 317 -33.06 -48.46 -2.94
C GLN A 317 -32.93 -49.00 -1.51
N ARG A 318 -32.35 -50.19 -1.37
CA ARG A 318 -31.99 -50.75 -0.06
C ARG A 318 -30.77 -50.03 0.49
N THR A 319 -30.90 -49.51 1.69
CA THR A 319 -29.84 -48.75 2.36
C THR A 319 -29.67 -49.21 3.80
N LEU A 320 -28.48 -48.95 4.34
CA LEU A 320 -28.11 -49.21 5.72
C LEU A 320 -28.05 -47.88 6.45
N ALA A 321 -28.73 -47.81 7.59
CA ALA A 321 -28.60 -46.66 8.48
C ALA A 321 -27.14 -46.53 8.98
N PRO A 322 -26.66 -45.32 9.27
CA PRO A 322 -25.34 -45.11 9.88
C PRO A 322 -25.14 -45.99 11.13
N GLY A 323 -23.96 -46.59 11.27
CA GLY A 323 -23.63 -47.50 12.37
C GLY A 323 -24.17 -48.92 12.24
N THR A 324 -25.06 -49.19 11.28
CA THR A 324 -25.55 -50.55 10.98
C THR A 324 -24.65 -51.24 9.97
N GLY A 325 -24.76 -52.56 9.83
CA GLY A 325 -23.90 -53.32 8.93
C GLY A 325 -24.55 -54.55 8.31
N CYS A 326 -23.81 -55.14 7.38
CA CYS A 326 -24.11 -56.43 6.77
C CYS A 326 -23.08 -57.46 7.21
N SER A 327 -23.54 -58.63 7.66
CA SER A 327 -22.70 -59.81 7.74
C SER A 327 -22.70 -60.53 6.39
N ILE A 328 -21.52 -60.83 5.88
CA ILE A 328 -21.30 -61.60 4.65
C ILE A 328 -20.55 -62.85 5.04
N SER A 329 -21.15 -64.01 4.81
CA SER A 329 -20.55 -65.33 5.06
C SER A 329 -20.61 -66.19 3.80
N CYS A 330 -19.76 -67.20 3.70
CA CYS A 330 -19.83 -68.16 2.59
C CYS A 330 -21.12 -68.98 2.67
N ARG A 331 -21.75 -69.20 1.51
CA ARG A 331 -22.93 -70.05 1.38
C ARG A 331 -22.48 -71.47 1.04
N ALA A 332 -23.01 -72.47 1.73
CA ALA A 332 -22.74 -73.87 1.40
C ALA A 332 -23.03 -74.15 -0.09
N PRO A 333 -22.17 -74.91 -0.80
CA PRO A 333 -21.05 -75.73 -0.28
C PRO A 333 -19.71 -74.98 -0.12
N TYR A 334 -19.69 -73.66 -0.25
CA TYR A 334 -18.48 -72.88 -0.05
C TYR A 334 -18.21 -72.67 1.46
N VAL A 335 -16.96 -72.86 1.88
CA VAL A 335 -16.48 -72.62 3.24
C VAL A 335 -15.49 -71.46 3.25
N GLY A 336 -15.47 -70.70 4.34
CA GLY A 336 -14.58 -69.56 4.51
C GLY A 336 -14.99 -68.68 5.68
N GLY A 337 -14.34 -67.52 5.79
CA GLY A 337 -14.60 -66.56 6.88
C GLY A 337 -15.92 -65.80 6.71
N SER A 338 -16.33 -65.10 7.78
CA SER A 338 -17.38 -64.08 7.72
C SER A 338 -16.78 -62.70 7.94
N ILE A 339 -17.22 -61.71 7.18
CA ILE A 339 -16.87 -60.30 7.41
C ILE A 339 -18.12 -59.46 7.68
N THR A 340 -17.96 -58.43 8.50
CA THR A 340 -19.02 -57.44 8.75
C THR A 340 -18.65 -56.14 8.08
N ALA A 341 -19.45 -55.74 7.09
CA ALA A 341 -19.32 -54.43 6.46
C ALA A 341 -20.23 -53.44 7.21
N THR A 342 -19.63 -52.47 7.91
CA THR A 342 -20.34 -51.47 8.70
C THR A 342 -20.47 -50.16 7.94
N CYS A 343 -21.67 -49.60 7.88
CA CYS A 343 -21.86 -48.21 7.46
C CYS A 343 -21.26 -47.29 8.55
N PRO A 344 -20.27 -46.45 8.23
CA PRO A 344 -19.66 -45.58 9.23
C PRO A 344 -20.72 -44.69 9.90
N VAL A 345 -20.58 -44.46 11.21
CA VAL A 345 -21.48 -43.56 11.95
C VAL A 345 -21.33 -42.12 11.44
N GLU A 346 -20.12 -41.74 11.00
CA GLU A 346 -19.80 -40.41 10.46
C GLU A 346 -19.83 -40.36 8.92
N ASN A 347 -20.86 -40.95 8.33
CA ASN A 347 -20.99 -40.95 6.88
C ASN A 347 -21.63 -39.63 6.39
N ARG A 348 -20.80 -38.66 5.96
CA ARG A 348 -21.26 -37.34 5.51
C ARG A 348 -21.54 -37.32 4.01
N ALA A 349 -22.74 -36.95 3.61
CA ALA A 349 -23.07 -36.70 2.20
C ALA A 349 -22.99 -35.20 1.92
N GLU A 350 -21.87 -34.75 1.36
CA GLU A 350 -21.76 -33.34 0.96
C GLU A 350 -22.65 -32.98 -0.24
N ASN A 351 -23.22 -33.96 -0.96
CA ASN A 351 -24.21 -33.79 -2.03
C ASN A 351 -24.72 -35.12 -2.64
N ARG A 352 -24.41 -36.30 -2.05
CA ARG A 352 -24.80 -37.61 -2.57
C ARG A 352 -25.74 -38.32 -1.62
N ALA A 353 -26.94 -38.68 -2.06
CA ALA A 353 -27.91 -39.37 -1.22
C ALA A 353 -27.40 -40.69 -0.60
N LEU A 354 -26.37 -41.32 -1.20
CA LEU A 354 -25.82 -42.61 -0.76
C LEU A 354 -24.30 -42.65 -0.87
N VAL A 355 -23.65 -43.27 0.12
CA VAL A 355 -22.22 -43.61 0.08
C VAL A 355 -22.07 -45.11 -0.14
N ASN A 356 -21.12 -45.50 -0.98
CA ASN A 356 -20.83 -46.90 -1.24
C ASN A 356 -20.16 -47.53 -0.02
N LEU A 357 -20.78 -48.58 0.52
CA LEU A 357 -20.17 -49.40 1.54
C LEU A 357 -18.88 -50.01 0.97
N HIS A 358 -17.73 -49.74 1.60
CA HIS A 358 -16.49 -50.43 1.25
C HIS A 358 -16.56 -51.85 1.80
N ILE A 359 -16.65 -52.82 0.90
CA ILE A 359 -16.79 -54.24 1.24
C ILE A 359 -15.57 -54.96 0.68
N ARG A 360 -14.90 -55.74 1.52
CA ARG A 360 -13.93 -56.76 1.09
C ARG A 360 -14.56 -58.12 1.29
N LEU A 361 -14.92 -58.80 0.20
CA LEU A 361 -15.56 -60.12 0.29
C LEU A 361 -14.62 -61.13 0.99
N PRO A 362 -15.14 -62.03 1.84
CA PRO A 362 -14.33 -63.09 2.42
C PRO A 362 -13.92 -64.07 1.31
N GLU A 363 -12.77 -64.72 1.47
CA GLU A 363 -12.38 -65.80 0.56
C GLU A 363 -13.25 -67.03 0.86
N CYS A 364 -14.08 -67.42 -0.12
CA CYS A 364 -14.88 -68.62 -0.05
C CYS A 364 -14.31 -69.67 -1.00
N VAL A 365 -13.99 -70.85 -0.46
CA VAL A 365 -13.44 -71.97 -1.23
C VAL A 365 -14.51 -73.05 -1.31
N PHE A 366 -14.68 -73.64 -2.50
CA PHE A 366 -15.62 -74.73 -2.68
C PHE A 366 -15.16 -75.97 -1.90
N ASP A 367 -16.01 -76.46 -1.01
CA ASP A 367 -15.78 -77.69 -0.25
C ASP A 367 -16.69 -78.80 -0.79
N ALA A 368 -16.11 -79.72 -1.55
CA ALA A 368 -16.83 -80.82 -2.17
C ALA A 368 -17.45 -81.78 -1.15
N GLU A 369 -16.95 -81.82 0.09
CA GLU A 369 -17.49 -82.69 1.15
C GLU A 369 -18.84 -82.20 1.68
N GLN A 370 -19.22 -80.94 1.40
CA GLN A 370 -20.50 -80.36 1.83
C GLN A 370 -21.62 -80.47 0.79
N CYS A 371 -21.35 -81.07 -0.38
CA CYS A 371 -22.40 -81.36 -1.35
C CYS A 371 -23.27 -82.53 -0.85
N PRO A 372 -24.60 -82.36 -0.64
CA PRO A 372 -25.46 -83.47 -0.29
C PRO A 372 -25.41 -84.50 -1.42
N VAL A 373 -25.07 -85.74 -1.07
CA VAL A 373 -25.15 -86.88 -1.99
C VAL A 373 -26.64 -87.04 -2.33
N VAL A 374 -27.02 -86.69 -3.56
CA VAL A 374 -28.38 -86.89 -4.05
C VAL A 374 -28.52 -88.40 -4.29
N GLU A 375 -29.20 -89.10 -3.38
CA GLU A 375 -29.62 -90.50 -3.56
C GLU A 375 -30.71 -90.65 -4.62
#